data_AF-A0A526RPA6-F1
#
_entry.id   AF-A0A526RPA6-F1
#
_cell.length_a   1.000
_cell.length_b   1.000
_cell.length_c   1.000
_cell.angle_alpha   90.00
_cell.angle_beta   90.00
_cell.angle_gamma   90.00
#
_symmetry.space_group_name_H-M   'P 1'
#
loop_
_entity.id
_entity.type
_entity.pdbx_description
1 polymer ?
#
loop_
_entity_poly.entity_id
_entity_poly.type
_entity_poly.pdbx_seq_one_letter_code
_entity_poly.pdbx_strand_id
1 'polypeptide(L)'
;MGLVVAYNLHFVGNIAGAYALIDPPDKYSDGVLGGIAGLLFSPTHGLFVFSPFLLFVPCFLRQVLRDRKMRGLTIAIGCAMVVQVIFYSMIDWRQGMSFGPRWLTDMVPMLVWMLPPVLAALSRAGRVVFAAAALAAVAIEVVGAFWYLGVADAHVVAARGPDRMRPAWDINNAPFIAELKHPPAPMDLLTRMRGYLDEIRVIEASATGGQATERQVEIVGWALADATTPVDVNAMVDGQGIAGTNAFFDRPDVSQALGSTNAAGWRISFPASKLAPGDHMVSILVHPWQGGEPRLIMERKFTLAPPPTSEQRAVQALAERQQAPGYWLTDFTSGTAFEQTRQELNTYLNAVMVDVLSPVANEAGVPDMLMRARRYLTDQIEPGGLVRYHGRPDAPTIGT
;
A
#
# COMPACT_ATOMS: atom_id res chain seq x y z
N MET A 1 14.83 1.26 34.34
CA MET A 1 14.91 2.67 33.91
C MET A 1 16.15 2.98 33.09
N GLY A 2 17.38 2.79 33.58
CA GLY A 2 18.61 3.16 32.84
C GLY A 2 18.77 2.55 31.44
N LEU A 3 18.45 1.26 31.28
CA LEU A 3 18.48 0.58 29.97
C LEU A 3 17.49 1.15 28.95
N VAL A 4 16.28 1.52 29.40
CA VAL A 4 15.25 2.11 28.52
C VAL A 4 15.66 3.50 28.07
N VAL A 5 16.20 4.31 28.99
CA VAL A 5 16.70 5.64 28.66
C VAL A 5 17.90 5.55 27.71
N ALA A 6 18.84 4.63 27.95
CA ALA A 6 19.98 4.41 27.07
C ALA A 6 19.54 3.95 25.67
N TYR A 7 18.59 3.01 25.58
CA TYR A 7 17.99 2.57 24.32
C TYR A 7 17.33 3.74 23.57
N ASN A 8 16.47 4.51 24.27
CA ASN A 8 15.77 5.65 23.70
C ASN A 8 16.75 6.72 23.18
N LEU A 9 17.79 7.05 23.95
CA LEU A 9 18.81 8.00 23.52
C LEU A 9 19.65 7.47 22.35
N HIS A 10 19.98 6.19 22.33
CA HIS A 10 20.83 5.60 21.29
C HIS A 10 20.12 5.47 19.94
N PHE A 11 18.89 4.97 19.92
CA PHE A 11 18.15 4.71 18.68
C PHE A 11 17.24 5.86 18.25
N VAL A 12 16.67 6.60 19.21
CA VAL A 12 15.68 7.64 18.92
C VAL A 12 16.27 9.05 19.10
N GLY A 13 17.27 9.22 19.96
CA GLY A 13 17.84 10.53 20.28
C GLY A 13 16.99 11.37 21.24
N ASN A 14 15.96 10.78 21.86
CA ASN A 14 15.07 11.48 22.81
C ASN A 14 14.80 10.61 24.05
N ILE A 15 14.87 11.18 25.26
CA ILE A 15 14.64 10.45 26.53
C ILE A 15 13.24 9.83 26.58
N ALA A 16 12.24 10.51 26.01
CA ALA A 16 10.85 10.07 25.93
C ALA A 16 10.58 9.07 24.78
N GLY A 17 11.63 8.66 24.04
CA GLY A 17 11.51 7.73 22.92
C GLY A 17 10.73 8.31 21.74
N ALA A 18 10.26 7.44 20.85
CA ALA A 18 9.70 7.84 19.56
C ALA A 18 8.42 8.67 19.68
N TYR A 19 7.70 8.55 20.79
CA TYR A 19 6.52 9.37 21.08
C TYR A 19 6.81 10.86 21.04
N ALA A 20 7.99 11.30 21.51
CA ALA A 20 8.37 12.70 21.48
C ALA A 20 8.76 13.23 20.08
N LEU A 21 8.93 12.36 19.09
CA LEU A 21 9.17 12.73 17.70
C LEU A 21 7.86 12.82 16.88
N ILE A 22 6.80 12.15 17.34
CA ILE A 22 5.53 12.00 16.61
C ILE A 22 4.48 13.01 17.09
N ASP A 23 4.55 13.46 18.34
CA ASP A 23 3.51 14.31 18.94
C ASP A 23 3.85 15.81 18.89
N PRO A 24 3.06 16.63 18.17
CA PRO A 24 3.18 18.08 18.24
C PRO A 24 2.65 18.62 19.59
N PRO A 25 3.02 19.85 19.97
CA PRO A 25 2.61 20.49 21.23
C PRO A 25 1.11 20.78 21.37
N ASP A 26 0.27 20.47 20.38
CA ASP A 26 -1.19 20.64 20.39
C ASP A 26 -1.96 19.48 21.06
N LYS A 27 -1.25 18.46 21.57
CA LYS A 27 -1.83 17.27 22.23
C LYS A 27 -1.86 17.29 23.75
N TYR A 28 -1.53 18.39 24.43
CA TYR A 28 -1.76 18.50 25.87
C TYR A 28 -3.25 18.55 26.19
N SER A 29 -3.69 17.96 27.30
CA SER A 29 -5.08 18.03 27.76
C SER A 29 -5.48 19.47 28.10
N ASP A 30 -6.74 19.84 27.84
CA ASP A 30 -7.27 21.17 28.16
C ASP A 30 -7.35 21.41 29.69
N GLY A 31 -7.21 20.33 30.49
CA GLY A 31 -7.03 20.42 31.94
C GLY A 31 -6.89 19.05 32.61
N VAL A 32 -6.11 19.00 33.70
CA VAL A 32 -5.81 17.76 34.46
C VAL A 32 -7.09 17.08 34.96
N LEU A 33 -8.03 17.84 35.54
CA LEU A 33 -9.29 17.28 36.04
C LEU A 33 -10.15 16.69 34.92
N GLY A 34 -10.21 17.36 33.77
CA GLY A 34 -10.90 16.85 32.57
C GLY A 34 -10.24 15.57 32.05
N GLY A 35 -8.91 15.51 32.07
CA GLY A 35 -8.17 14.31 31.71
C GLY A 35 -8.40 13.14 32.67
N ILE A 36 -8.40 13.38 33.99
CA ILE A 36 -8.70 12.34 34.99
C ILE A 36 -10.12 11.81 34.77
N ALA A 37 -11.09 12.70 34.60
CA ALA A 37 -12.47 12.32 34.33
C ALA A 37 -12.59 11.53 33.03
N GLY A 38 -11.88 11.96 31.98
CA GLY A 38 -11.86 11.29 30.68
C GLY A 38 -11.28 9.87 30.77
N LEU A 39 -10.13 9.72 31.41
CA LEU A 39 -9.45 8.43 31.60
C LEU A 39 -10.27 7.43 32.41
N LEU A 40 -11.02 7.89 33.41
CA LEU A 40 -11.72 7.00 34.34
C LEU A 40 -13.18 6.76 33.95
N PHE A 41 -13.86 7.75 33.36
CA PHE A 41 -15.33 7.78 33.24
C PHE A 41 -15.85 8.20 31.86
N SER A 42 -15.02 8.52 30.87
CA SER A 42 -15.55 8.81 29.54
C SER A 42 -16.25 7.58 28.94
N PRO A 43 -17.37 7.77 28.22
CA PRO A 43 -18.03 6.68 27.50
C PRO A 43 -17.13 5.98 26.48
N THR A 44 -16.16 6.69 25.92
CA THR A 44 -15.30 6.20 24.83
C THR A 44 -14.04 5.48 25.31
N HIS A 45 -13.40 5.93 26.39
CA HIS A 45 -12.10 5.40 26.85
C HIS A 45 -12.00 5.19 28.37
N GLY A 46 -13.10 5.37 29.11
CA GLY A 46 -13.09 5.36 30.58
C GLY A 46 -12.87 3.96 31.17
N LEU A 47 -11.87 3.81 32.04
CA LEU A 47 -11.58 2.53 32.71
C LEU A 47 -12.80 1.92 33.41
N PHE A 48 -13.57 2.73 34.15
CA PHE A 48 -14.75 2.23 34.88
C PHE A 48 -16.00 2.13 34.02
N VAL A 49 -15.98 2.63 32.78
CA VAL A 49 -17.05 2.37 31.81
C VAL A 49 -16.85 1.00 31.17
N PHE A 50 -15.63 0.68 30.73
CA PHE A 50 -15.31 -0.60 30.11
C PHE A 50 -15.19 -1.74 31.13
N SER A 51 -14.68 -1.43 32.33
CA SER A 51 -14.49 -2.39 33.42
C SER A 51 -15.13 -1.90 34.73
N PRO A 52 -16.47 -1.76 34.80
CA PRO A 52 -17.17 -1.20 35.96
C PRO A 52 -16.98 -2.00 37.25
N PHE A 53 -16.70 -3.30 37.16
CA PHE A 53 -16.41 -4.13 38.33
C PHE A 53 -15.15 -3.70 39.08
N LEU A 54 -14.21 -3.01 38.42
CA LEU A 54 -12.99 -2.49 39.06
C LEU A 54 -13.27 -1.30 39.98
N LEU A 55 -14.42 -0.63 39.85
CA LEU A 55 -14.83 0.47 40.73
C LEU A 55 -15.01 0.02 42.19
N PHE A 56 -15.20 -1.28 42.41
CA PHE A 56 -15.26 -1.86 43.74
C PHE A 56 -13.94 -1.70 44.53
N VAL A 57 -12.78 -1.62 43.86
CA VAL A 57 -11.50 -1.42 44.55
C VAL A 57 -11.44 -0.07 45.28
N PRO A 58 -11.63 1.08 44.61
CA PRO A 58 -11.64 2.38 45.31
C PRO A 58 -12.82 2.52 46.28
N CYS A 59 -14.01 1.98 45.98
CA CYS A 59 -15.16 2.05 46.89
C CYS A 59 -14.95 1.26 48.19
N PHE A 60 -14.16 0.19 48.16
CA PHE A 60 -13.84 -0.65 49.31
C PHE A 60 -12.36 -0.54 49.72
N LEU A 61 -11.75 0.63 49.52
CA LEU A 61 -10.32 0.86 49.78
C LEU A 61 -9.92 0.51 51.22
N ARG A 62 -10.82 0.72 52.19
CA ARG A 62 -10.60 0.33 53.60
C ARG A 62 -10.41 -1.18 53.76
N GLN A 63 -11.16 -1.98 53.02
CA GLN A 63 -11.07 -3.44 53.00
C GLN A 63 -9.80 -3.90 52.30
N VAL A 64 -9.44 -3.25 51.18
CA VAL A 64 -8.19 -3.53 50.45
C VAL A 64 -6.96 -3.26 51.34
N LEU A 65 -6.96 -2.18 52.11
CA LEU A 65 -5.87 -1.80 53.02
C LEU A 65 -5.88 -2.55 54.37
N ARG A 66 -6.81 -3.48 54.59
CA ARG A 66 -6.97 -4.18 55.87
C ARG A 66 -5.88 -5.21 56.12
N ASP A 67 -5.33 -5.82 55.07
CA ASP A 67 -4.25 -6.80 55.20
C ASP A 67 -2.92 -6.10 55.54
N ARG A 68 -2.50 -6.23 56.80
CA ARG A 68 -1.27 -5.60 57.31
C ARG A 68 -0.01 -6.10 56.61
N LYS A 69 0.02 -7.33 56.08
CA LYS A 69 1.21 -7.88 55.40
C LYS A 69 1.42 -7.23 54.04
N MET A 70 0.34 -7.03 53.29
CA MET A 70 0.37 -6.49 51.92
C MET A 70 0.09 -4.99 51.83
N ARG A 71 -0.25 -4.34 52.95
CA ARG A 71 -0.61 -2.91 53.00
C ARG A 71 0.45 -2.00 52.38
N GLY A 72 1.73 -2.23 52.68
CA GLY A 72 2.83 -1.44 52.12
C GLY A 72 2.88 -1.51 50.60
N LEU A 73 2.82 -2.72 50.04
CA LEU A 73 2.79 -2.95 48.59
C LEU A 73 1.53 -2.34 47.95
N THR A 74 0.37 -2.52 48.60
CA THR A 74 -0.91 -1.98 48.14
C THR A 74 -0.89 -0.47 48.04
N ILE A 75 -0.32 0.22 49.04
CA ILE A 75 -0.15 1.67 49.03
C ILE A 75 0.83 2.08 47.92
N ALA A 76 1.96 1.39 47.77
CA ALA A 76 2.94 1.71 46.73
C ALA A 76 2.34 1.58 45.32
N ILE A 77 1.62 0.49 45.04
CA ILE A 77 0.92 0.27 43.76
C ILE A 77 -0.20 1.31 43.59
N GLY A 78 -0.98 1.59 44.65
CA GLY A 78 -2.00 2.64 44.66
C GLY A 78 -1.45 4.02 44.29
N CYS A 79 -0.33 4.41 44.90
CA CYS A 79 0.38 5.64 44.57
C CYS A 79 0.89 5.66 43.13
N ALA A 80 1.47 4.55 42.65
CA ALA A 80 1.92 4.44 41.26
C ALA A 80 0.76 4.62 40.26
N MET A 81 -0.39 4.00 40.52
CA MET A 81 -1.59 4.17 39.69
C MET A 81 -2.10 5.61 39.71
N VAL A 82 -2.12 6.28 40.87
CA VAL A 82 -2.50 7.69 40.97
C VAL A 82 -1.55 8.58 40.17
N VAL A 83 -0.24 8.38 40.30
CA VAL A 83 0.77 9.12 39.54
C VAL A 83 0.59 8.91 38.04
N GLN A 84 0.33 7.68 37.61
CA GLN A 84 0.08 7.35 36.20
C GLN A 84 -1.19 8.00 35.65
N VAL A 85 -2.31 7.98 36.42
CA VAL A 85 -3.54 8.68 36.04
C VAL A 85 -3.27 10.19 35.89
N ILE A 86 -2.56 10.80 36.84
CA ILE A 86 -2.21 12.22 36.77
C ILE A 86 -1.34 12.49 35.55
N PHE A 87 -0.31 11.69 35.31
CA PHE A 87 0.59 11.85 34.18
C PHE A 87 -0.14 11.77 32.83
N TYR A 88 -0.97 10.73 32.63
CA TYR A 88 -1.71 10.58 31.39
C TYR A 88 -2.89 11.56 31.24
N SER A 89 -3.36 12.15 32.33
CA SER A 89 -4.38 13.21 32.27
C SER A 89 -3.86 14.53 31.73
N MET A 90 -2.53 14.72 31.72
CA MET A 90 -1.88 15.92 31.19
C MET A 90 -1.74 15.91 29.67
N ILE A 91 -1.84 14.72 29.05
CA ILE A 91 -1.77 14.53 27.59
C ILE A 91 -3.16 14.23 27.03
N ASP A 92 -3.26 14.06 25.71
CA ASP A 92 -4.51 13.69 25.05
C ASP A 92 -5.01 12.32 25.52
N TRP A 93 -5.93 12.36 26.48
CA TRP A 93 -6.49 11.18 27.13
C TRP A 93 -7.43 10.38 26.20
N ARG A 94 -7.66 10.82 24.95
CA ARG A 94 -8.38 10.06 23.91
C ARG A 94 -7.55 8.93 23.30
N GLN A 95 -6.24 8.85 23.55
CA GLN A 95 -5.41 7.63 23.37
C GLN A 95 -5.24 7.11 21.92
N GLY A 96 -5.72 7.86 20.93
CA GLY A 96 -5.71 7.45 19.53
C GLY A 96 -6.86 6.48 19.23
N MET A 97 -6.75 5.71 18.16
CA MET A 97 -7.75 4.67 17.85
C MET A 97 -7.48 3.45 18.73
N SER A 98 -8.38 3.14 19.66
CA SER A 98 -8.26 1.98 20.54
C SER A 98 -9.59 1.62 21.21
N PHE A 99 -9.93 0.33 21.22
CA PHE A 99 -11.04 -0.14 22.02
C PHE A 99 -10.68 -0.17 23.50
N GLY A 100 -11.24 0.78 24.27
CA GLY A 100 -11.12 0.83 25.72
C GLY A 100 -9.95 1.67 26.26
N PRO A 101 -9.61 1.51 27.55
CA PRO A 101 -8.72 2.41 28.30
C PRO A 101 -7.23 2.11 28.07
N ARG A 102 -6.74 2.17 26.83
CA ARG A 102 -5.33 1.90 26.42
C ARG A 102 -4.26 2.40 27.40
N TRP A 103 -4.31 3.65 27.87
CA TRP A 103 -3.35 4.25 28.80
C TRP A 103 -3.38 3.66 30.22
N LEU A 104 -4.51 3.06 30.63
CA LEU A 104 -4.71 2.50 31.97
C LEU A 104 -4.85 0.98 31.97
N THR A 105 -4.67 0.33 30.82
CA THR A 105 -4.86 -1.13 30.67
C THR A 105 -3.87 -1.92 31.53
N ASP A 106 -2.67 -1.40 31.72
CA ASP A 106 -1.66 -1.97 32.61
C ASP A 106 -2.03 -1.89 34.10
N MET A 107 -3.01 -1.07 34.51
CA MET A 107 -3.53 -1.06 35.88
C MET A 107 -4.47 -2.24 36.17
N VAL A 108 -5.06 -2.84 35.13
CA VAL A 108 -6.12 -3.85 35.29
C VAL A 108 -5.63 -5.06 36.10
N PRO A 109 -4.46 -5.68 35.83
CA PRO A 109 -3.96 -6.79 36.65
C PRO A 109 -3.77 -6.42 38.12
N MET A 110 -3.30 -5.20 38.40
CA MET A 110 -3.08 -4.70 39.76
C MET A 110 -4.41 -4.51 40.49
N LEU A 111 -5.41 -3.93 39.83
CA LEU A 111 -6.75 -3.75 40.40
C LEU A 111 -7.44 -5.10 40.62
N VAL A 112 -7.31 -6.04 39.69
CA VAL A 112 -7.83 -7.41 39.84
C VAL A 112 -7.19 -8.11 41.04
N TRP A 113 -5.87 -7.96 41.22
CA TRP A 113 -5.17 -8.49 42.40
C TRP A 113 -5.69 -7.90 43.73
N MET A 114 -6.20 -6.66 43.72
CA MET A 114 -6.78 -6.00 44.90
C MET A 114 -8.25 -6.39 45.20
N LEU A 115 -8.93 -7.12 44.31
CA LEU A 115 -10.34 -7.51 44.47
C LEU A 115 -10.65 -8.57 45.56
N PRO A 116 -9.81 -9.58 45.85
CA PRO A 116 -10.17 -10.66 46.79
C PRO A 116 -10.68 -10.19 48.18
N PRO A 117 -10.02 -9.25 48.89
CA PRO A 117 -10.55 -8.76 50.18
C PRO A 117 -11.87 -7.99 50.03
N VAL A 118 -12.11 -7.37 48.87
CA VAL A 118 -13.38 -6.70 48.56
C VAL A 118 -14.49 -7.73 48.43
N LEU A 119 -14.29 -8.76 47.58
CA LEU A 119 -15.28 -9.82 47.35
C LEU A 119 -15.63 -10.60 48.63
N ALA A 120 -14.65 -10.80 49.51
CA ALA A 120 -14.86 -11.43 50.81
C ALA A 120 -15.78 -10.60 51.72
N ALA A 121 -15.74 -9.26 51.61
CA ALA A 121 -16.54 -8.34 52.40
C ALA A 121 -17.94 -8.06 51.80
N LEU A 122 -18.20 -8.44 50.55
CA LEU A 122 -19.49 -8.20 49.90
C LEU A 122 -20.60 -9.09 50.45
N SER A 123 -21.78 -8.50 50.66
CA SER A 123 -23.03 -9.22 50.90
C SER A 123 -23.46 -10.03 49.67
N ARG A 124 -24.47 -10.91 49.81
CA ARG A 124 -25.04 -11.63 48.66
C ARG A 124 -25.49 -10.68 47.54
N ALA A 125 -26.19 -9.60 47.89
CA ALA A 125 -26.60 -8.57 46.93
C ALA A 125 -25.38 -7.88 46.30
N GLY A 126 -24.36 -7.53 47.09
CA GLY A 126 -23.13 -6.93 46.57
C GLY A 126 -22.40 -7.83 45.57
N ARG A 127 -22.39 -9.15 45.80
CA ARG A 127 -21.82 -10.12 44.85
C ARG A 127 -22.62 -10.21 43.56
N VAL A 128 -23.95 -10.10 43.62
CA VAL A 128 -24.80 -10.04 42.41
C VAL A 128 -24.49 -8.78 41.60
N VAL A 129 -24.37 -7.62 42.25
CA VAL A 129 -23.99 -6.37 41.57
C VAL A 129 -22.59 -6.47 40.95
N PHE A 130 -21.62 -7.03 41.68
CA PHE A 130 -20.27 -7.26 41.15
C PHE A 130 -20.30 -8.19 39.93
N ALA A 131 -21.03 -9.31 40.01
CA ALA A 131 -21.16 -10.25 38.91
C ALA A 131 -21.83 -9.61 37.69
N ALA A 132 -22.89 -8.81 37.88
CA ALA A 132 -23.52 -8.06 36.80
C ALA A 132 -22.57 -7.06 36.15
N ALA A 133 -21.76 -6.34 36.94
CA ALA A 133 -20.75 -5.42 36.42
C ALA A 133 -19.63 -6.15 35.65
N ALA A 134 -19.22 -7.34 36.10
CA ALA A 134 -18.25 -8.17 35.39
C ALA A 134 -18.82 -8.70 34.08
N LEU A 135 -20.07 -9.16 34.07
CA LEU A 135 -20.77 -9.59 32.86
C LEU A 135 -20.95 -8.44 31.86
N ALA A 136 -21.25 -7.23 32.34
CA ALA A 136 -21.32 -6.04 31.50
C ALA A 136 -19.95 -5.71 30.85
N ALA A 137 -18.86 -5.80 31.62
CA ALA A 137 -17.50 -5.64 31.08
C ALA A 137 -17.23 -6.68 29.99
N VAL A 138 -17.53 -7.97 30.24
CA VAL A 138 -17.37 -9.04 29.24
C VAL A 138 -18.18 -8.75 27.98
N ALA A 139 -19.43 -8.29 28.11
CA ALA A 139 -20.26 -7.94 26.96
C ALA A 139 -19.66 -6.78 26.15
N ILE A 140 -19.12 -5.75 26.80
CA ILE A 140 -18.40 -4.65 26.16
C ILE A 140 -17.18 -5.19 25.39
N GLU A 141 -16.33 -6.00 26.03
CA GLU A 141 -15.14 -6.57 25.39
C GLU A 141 -15.47 -7.52 24.22
N VAL A 142 -16.61 -8.21 24.27
CA VAL A 142 -17.12 -9.01 23.14
C VAL A 142 -17.44 -8.11 21.93
N VAL A 143 -18.03 -6.93 22.14
CA VAL A 143 -18.21 -5.96 21.03
C VAL A 143 -16.86 -5.53 20.49
N GLY A 144 -15.88 -5.26 21.36
CA GLY A 144 -14.51 -4.96 20.96
C GLY A 144 -13.86 -6.05 20.10
N ALA A 145 -14.03 -7.30 20.50
CA ALA A 145 -13.42 -8.43 19.83
C ALA A 145 -14.02 -8.73 18.44
N PHE A 146 -15.31 -8.45 18.23
CA PHE A 146 -16.05 -8.92 17.06
C PHE A 146 -16.72 -7.82 16.21
N TRP A 147 -16.74 -6.57 16.64
CA TRP A 147 -17.35 -5.45 15.88
C TRP A 147 -16.47 -4.21 15.74
N TYR A 148 -15.37 -4.10 16.47
CA TYR A 148 -14.56 -2.89 16.45
C TYR A 148 -13.81 -2.70 15.13
N LEU A 149 -14.17 -1.65 14.37
CA LEU A 149 -13.49 -1.21 13.15
C LEU A 149 -12.70 0.10 13.33
N GLY A 150 -12.82 0.75 14.49
CA GLY A 150 -12.17 2.03 14.78
C GLY A 150 -12.83 3.25 14.13
N VAL A 151 -13.99 3.07 13.48
CA VAL A 151 -14.71 4.13 12.76
C VAL A 151 -15.24 5.18 13.75
N ALA A 152 -15.78 4.75 14.88
CA ALA A 152 -16.27 5.65 15.92
C ALA A 152 -15.14 6.48 16.54
N ASP A 153 -14.01 5.83 16.85
CA ASP A 153 -12.85 6.50 17.45
C ASP A 153 -12.20 7.48 16.48
N ALA A 154 -12.14 7.16 15.18
CA ALA A 154 -11.62 8.08 14.17
C ALA A 154 -12.34 9.43 14.22
N HIS A 155 -13.67 9.43 14.38
CA HIS A 155 -14.46 10.65 14.54
C HIS A 155 -14.13 11.42 15.83
N VAL A 156 -13.96 10.71 16.95
CA VAL A 156 -13.61 11.30 18.26
C VAL A 156 -12.20 11.91 18.26
N VAL A 157 -11.24 11.23 17.66
CA VAL A 157 -9.82 11.64 17.60
C VAL A 157 -9.60 12.75 16.56
N ALA A 158 -10.37 12.76 15.46
CA ALA A 158 -10.29 13.80 14.44
C ALA A 158 -10.74 15.18 14.93
N ALA A 159 -11.54 15.25 16.00
CA ALA A 159 -12.02 16.51 16.55
C ALA A 159 -10.87 17.44 16.99
N ARG A 160 -10.95 18.72 16.59
CA ARG A 160 -9.99 19.80 16.86
C ARG A 160 -10.67 21.04 17.46
N GLY A 161 -9.87 21.94 18.04
CA GLY A 161 -10.35 23.21 18.61
C GLY A 161 -10.78 23.11 20.08
N PRO A 162 -11.41 24.18 20.64
CA PRO A 162 -11.72 24.30 22.07
C PRO A 162 -12.66 23.21 22.62
N ASP A 163 -13.51 22.65 21.76
CA ASP A 163 -14.51 21.66 22.11
C ASP A 163 -14.16 20.24 21.65
N ARG A 164 -12.89 20.00 21.29
CA ARG A 164 -12.40 18.71 20.77
C ARG A 164 -12.64 17.50 21.68
N MET A 165 -12.86 17.74 22.97
CA MET A 165 -13.12 16.68 23.96
C MET A 165 -14.60 16.30 24.04
N ARG A 166 -15.53 17.14 23.56
CA ARG A 166 -16.98 16.86 23.66
C ARG A 166 -17.41 15.55 22.99
N PRO A 167 -16.91 15.18 21.79
CA PRO A 167 -17.30 13.92 21.16
C PRO A 167 -16.96 12.68 21.99
N ALA A 168 -15.90 12.73 22.80
CA ALA A 168 -15.49 11.64 23.67
C ALA A 168 -16.44 11.41 24.87
N TRP A 169 -17.29 12.39 25.17
CA TRP A 169 -18.31 12.36 26.22
C TRP A 169 -19.72 12.02 25.72
N ASP A 170 -19.93 11.95 24.41
CA ASP A 170 -21.20 11.51 23.84
C ASP A 170 -21.28 9.99 23.88
N ILE A 171 -22.30 9.47 24.57
CA ILE A 171 -22.53 8.03 24.69
C ILE A 171 -22.80 7.37 23.34
N ASN A 172 -23.33 8.10 22.36
CA ASN A 172 -23.56 7.55 21.01
C ASN A 172 -22.28 7.29 20.24
N ASN A 173 -21.16 7.87 20.70
CA ASN A 173 -19.82 7.65 20.16
C ASN A 173 -19.05 6.57 20.92
N ALA A 174 -19.59 6.03 22.03
CA ALA A 174 -18.96 4.91 22.72
C ALA A 174 -18.78 3.74 21.74
N PRO A 175 -17.58 3.17 21.57
CA PRO A 175 -17.33 2.20 20.51
C PRO A 175 -18.16 0.93 20.70
N PHE A 176 -18.46 0.53 21.94
CA PHE A 176 -19.35 -0.61 22.23
C PHE A 176 -20.85 -0.35 21.92
N ILE A 177 -21.22 0.85 21.48
CA ILE A 177 -22.56 1.22 21.00
C ILE A 177 -22.52 1.58 19.51
N ALA A 178 -21.58 2.43 19.13
CA ALA A 178 -21.47 2.95 17.77
C ALA A 178 -21.11 1.86 16.76
N GLU A 179 -20.16 0.99 17.09
CA GLU A 179 -19.64 -0.04 16.18
C GLU A 179 -20.68 -1.13 15.89
N LEU A 180 -21.65 -1.35 16.78
CA LEU A 180 -22.77 -2.28 16.56
C LEU A 180 -23.70 -1.86 15.41
N LYS A 181 -23.59 -0.61 14.93
CA LYS A 181 -24.31 -0.14 13.72
C LYS A 181 -23.69 -0.69 12.44
N HIS A 182 -22.48 -1.24 12.52
CA HIS A 182 -21.78 -1.85 11.40
C HIS A 182 -21.94 -3.38 11.43
N PRO A 183 -21.75 -4.06 10.29
CA PRO A 183 -21.59 -5.52 10.27
C PRO A 183 -20.45 -5.96 11.21
N PRO A 184 -20.46 -7.22 11.69
CA PRO A 184 -19.35 -7.76 12.47
C PRO A 184 -18.01 -7.52 11.79
N ALA A 185 -16.99 -7.23 12.59
CA ALA A 185 -15.63 -7.06 12.12
C ALA A 185 -15.21 -8.31 11.33
N PRO A 186 -14.66 -8.14 10.12
CA PRO A 186 -14.22 -9.26 9.31
C PRO A 186 -13.09 -10.00 10.04
N MET A 187 -12.99 -11.31 9.81
CA MET A 187 -11.94 -12.16 10.39
C MET A 187 -10.61 -11.91 9.69
N ASP A 188 -10.13 -10.67 9.73
CA ASP A 188 -9.01 -10.22 8.90
C ASP A 188 -7.81 -11.12 9.12
N LEU A 189 -7.31 -11.18 10.35
CA LEU A 189 -6.15 -11.97 10.74
C LEU A 189 -6.21 -13.45 10.32
N LEU A 190 -7.39 -14.05 10.21
CA LEU A 190 -7.55 -15.45 9.80
C LEU A 190 -7.72 -15.64 8.29
N THR A 191 -7.87 -14.56 7.54
CA THR A 191 -8.02 -14.59 6.09
C THR A 191 -6.78 -15.21 5.46
N ARG A 192 -6.98 -16.28 4.73
CA ARG A 192 -5.92 -16.94 3.99
C ARG A 192 -5.71 -16.23 2.67
N MET A 193 -4.63 -15.46 2.61
CA MET A 193 -4.15 -14.90 1.36
C MET A 193 -3.35 -15.93 0.57
N ARG A 194 -3.61 -16.01 -0.73
CA ARG A 194 -2.79 -16.75 -1.69
C ARG A 194 -2.59 -15.88 -2.92
N GLY A 195 -1.43 -15.95 -3.53
CA GLY A 195 -1.18 -15.26 -4.78
C GLY A 195 0.26 -15.44 -5.23
N TYR A 196 0.52 -15.03 -6.46
CA TYR A 196 1.84 -15.07 -7.05
C TYR A 196 1.99 -13.97 -8.09
N LEU A 197 3.22 -13.47 -8.24
CA LEU A 197 3.60 -12.57 -9.32
C LEU A 197 4.22 -13.41 -10.44
N ASP A 198 3.47 -13.60 -11.52
CA ASP A 198 3.88 -14.45 -12.65
C ASP A 198 5.00 -13.78 -13.45
N GLU A 199 4.76 -12.56 -13.93
CA GLU A 199 5.65 -11.87 -14.87
C GLU A 199 5.72 -10.36 -14.61
N ILE A 200 6.91 -9.80 -14.85
CA ILE A 200 7.16 -8.36 -15.01
C ILE A 200 7.79 -8.18 -16.38
N ARG A 201 7.16 -7.37 -17.25
CA ARG A 201 7.65 -7.11 -18.60
C ARG A 201 7.53 -5.65 -18.97
N VAL A 202 8.38 -5.18 -19.87
CA VAL A 202 8.28 -3.85 -20.45
C VAL A 202 7.68 -3.99 -21.84
N ILE A 203 6.54 -3.35 -22.07
CA ILE A 203 5.83 -3.37 -23.35
C ILE A 203 5.82 -1.96 -23.94
N GLU A 204 5.68 -1.87 -25.27
CA GLU A 204 5.33 -0.61 -25.92
C GLU A 204 3.81 -0.55 -26.09
N ALA A 205 3.19 0.52 -25.58
CA ALA A 205 1.77 0.76 -25.71
C ALA A 205 1.53 2.14 -26.31
N SER A 206 0.42 2.33 -27.04
CA SER A 206 0.05 3.66 -27.52
C SER A 206 -0.17 4.60 -26.34
N ALA A 207 0.48 5.76 -26.37
CA ALA A 207 0.29 6.78 -25.35
C ALA A 207 -1.16 7.27 -25.37
N THR A 208 -1.74 7.50 -24.20
CA THR A 208 -3.08 8.08 -24.06
C THR A 208 -3.17 9.42 -24.79
N GLY A 209 -3.91 9.47 -25.91
CA GLY A 209 -4.19 10.68 -26.66
C GLY A 209 -3.29 10.97 -27.88
N GLY A 210 -2.50 10.02 -28.39
CA GLY A 210 -1.67 10.26 -29.58
C GLY A 210 -1.20 9.00 -30.32
N GLN A 211 -0.52 9.22 -31.46
CA GLN A 211 0.14 8.17 -32.26
C GLN A 211 1.49 7.71 -31.68
N ALA A 212 1.99 8.36 -30.63
CA ALA A 212 3.28 8.02 -30.01
C ALA A 212 3.17 6.76 -29.16
N THR A 213 4.14 5.85 -29.24
CA THR A 213 4.28 4.71 -28.34
C THR A 213 5.02 5.14 -27.06
N GLU A 214 4.55 4.69 -25.90
CA GLU A 214 5.19 4.85 -24.60
C GLU A 214 5.52 3.47 -24.02
N ARG A 215 6.72 3.34 -23.44
CA ARG A 215 7.13 2.12 -22.70
C ARG A 215 6.34 2.03 -21.40
N GLN A 216 5.62 0.94 -21.21
CA GLN A 216 4.89 0.61 -19.98
C GLN A 216 5.56 -0.58 -19.29
N VAL A 217 5.69 -0.51 -17.98
CA VAL A 217 5.96 -1.70 -17.17
C VAL A 217 4.61 -2.36 -16.90
N GLU A 218 4.48 -3.63 -17.30
CA GLU A 218 3.32 -4.46 -17.04
C GLU A 218 3.68 -5.57 -16.06
N ILE A 219 2.88 -5.68 -15.01
CA ILE A 219 3.00 -6.70 -13.97
C ILE A 219 1.73 -7.53 -14.00
N VAL A 220 1.89 -8.85 -14.08
CA VAL A 220 0.79 -9.80 -14.14
C VAL A 220 0.97 -10.86 -13.06
N GLY A 221 -0.14 -11.23 -12.44
CA GLY A 221 -0.17 -12.29 -11.44
C GLY A 221 -1.57 -12.74 -11.12
N TRP A 222 -1.70 -13.43 -10.00
CA TRP A 222 -3.00 -13.82 -9.45
C TRP A 222 -3.02 -13.68 -7.92
N ALA A 223 -4.20 -13.47 -7.35
CA ALA A 223 -4.40 -13.42 -5.92
C ALA A 223 -5.84 -13.84 -5.55
N LEU A 224 -5.98 -14.44 -4.37
CA LEU A 224 -7.25 -14.82 -3.74
C LEU A 224 -7.17 -14.56 -2.23
N ALA A 225 -8.27 -14.09 -1.66
CA ALA A 225 -8.50 -13.99 -0.22
C ALA A 225 -9.59 -14.99 0.15
N ASP A 226 -9.29 -16.00 0.96
CA ASP A 226 -10.22 -17.09 1.32
C ASP A 226 -10.96 -17.71 0.11
N ALA A 227 -10.21 -17.90 -0.98
CA ALA A 227 -10.71 -18.40 -2.26
C ALA A 227 -11.71 -17.48 -2.99
N THR A 228 -11.90 -16.23 -2.54
CA THR A 228 -12.67 -15.19 -3.23
C THR A 228 -11.78 -14.14 -3.90
N THR A 229 -12.33 -13.44 -4.90
CA THR A 229 -11.67 -12.31 -5.58
C THR A 229 -11.44 -11.17 -4.57
N PRO A 230 -10.19 -10.68 -4.43
CA PRO A 230 -9.90 -9.52 -3.58
C PRO A 230 -10.54 -8.23 -4.11
N VAL A 231 -10.53 -7.16 -3.31
CA VAL A 231 -11.06 -5.86 -3.74
C VAL A 231 -10.16 -5.19 -4.76
N ASP A 232 -8.86 -5.19 -4.48
CA ASP A 232 -7.86 -4.63 -5.39
C ASP A 232 -6.47 -5.20 -5.10
N VAL A 233 -5.56 -4.91 -6.03
CA VAL A 233 -4.13 -5.20 -5.95
C VAL A 233 -3.37 -3.91 -6.25
N ASN A 234 -2.42 -3.57 -5.39
CA ASN A 234 -1.53 -2.42 -5.54
C ASN A 234 -0.08 -2.87 -5.68
N ALA A 235 0.62 -2.26 -6.63
CA ALA A 235 2.06 -2.43 -6.80
C ALA A 235 2.79 -1.23 -6.18
N MET A 236 3.71 -1.56 -5.28
CA MET A 236 4.72 -0.62 -4.79
C MET A 236 6.06 -0.94 -5.46
N VAL A 237 6.82 0.09 -5.79
CA VAL A 237 8.19 -0.04 -6.29
C VAL A 237 9.11 0.73 -5.36
N ASP A 238 10.13 0.07 -4.83
CA ASP A 238 11.10 0.64 -3.87
C ASP A 238 10.43 1.33 -2.66
N GLY A 239 9.31 0.75 -2.19
CA GLY A 239 8.56 1.28 -1.06
C GLY A 239 7.61 2.45 -1.39
N GLN A 240 7.44 2.83 -2.66
CA GLN A 240 6.49 3.87 -3.08
C GLN A 240 5.33 3.26 -3.87
N GLY A 241 4.08 3.69 -3.60
CA GLY A 241 2.91 3.27 -4.36
C GLY A 241 2.92 3.85 -5.78
N ILE A 242 2.89 2.99 -6.80
CA ILE A 242 3.01 3.41 -8.21
C ILE A 242 1.69 3.29 -8.98
N ALA A 243 1.00 2.17 -8.83
CA ALA A 243 -0.24 1.84 -9.53
C ALA A 243 -0.99 0.69 -8.85
N GLY A 244 -2.26 0.53 -9.18
CA GLY A 244 -3.11 -0.56 -8.69
C GLY A 244 -4.24 -0.87 -9.65
N THR A 245 -4.95 -1.97 -9.38
CA THR A 245 -6.10 -2.43 -10.17
C THR A 245 -7.14 -3.08 -9.27
N ASN A 246 -8.41 -2.85 -9.58
CA ASN A 246 -9.56 -3.60 -9.06
C ASN A 246 -10.19 -4.48 -10.15
N ALA A 247 -9.57 -4.56 -11.32
CA ALA A 247 -10.03 -5.39 -12.44
C ALA A 247 -9.37 -6.76 -12.38
N PHE A 248 -10.20 -7.79 -12.22
CA PHE A 248 -9.77 -9.18 -12.18
C PHE A 248 -10.31 -9.95 -13.39
N PHE A 249 -9.57 -10.99 -13.79
CA PHE A 249 -9.95 -11.88 -14.88
C PHE A 249 -9.77 -13.34 -14.51
N ASP A 250 -10.43 -14.21 -15.26
CA ASP A 250 -10.42 -15.65 -14.99
C ASP A 250 -9.06 -16.29 -15.25
N ARG A 251 -8.67 -17.19 -14.35
CA ARG A 251 -7.43 -17.98 -14.42
C ARG A 251 -7.77 -19.46 -14.27
N PRO A 252 -8.08 -20.17 -15.38
CA PRO A 252 -8.51 -21.57 -15.33
C PRO A 252 -7.51 -22.50 -14.63
N ASP A 253 -6.21 -22.21 -14.77
CA ASP A 253 -5.12 -22.92 -14.11
C ASP A 253 -5.17 -22.77 -12.57
N VAL A 254 -5.40 -21.55 -12.08
CA VAL A 254 -5.56 -21.26 -10.65
C VAL A 254 -6.85 -21.89 -10.13
N SER A 255 -7.93 -21.78 -10.89
CA SER A 255 -9.23 -22.37 -10.56
C SER A 255 -9.14 -23.88 -10.41
N GLN A 256 -8.45 -24.56 -11.32
CA GLN A 256 -8.25 -26.01 -11.27
C GLN A 256 -7.37 -26.42 -10.08
N ALA A 257 -6.29 -25.69 -9.81
CA ALA A 257 -5.34 -26.02 -8.76
C ALA A 257 -5.91 -25.77 -7.34
N LEU A 258 -6.73 -24.73 -7.17
CA LEU A 258 -7.20 -24.28 -5.86
C LEU A 258 -8.70 -24.56 -5.62
N GLY A 259 -9.43 -25.04 -6.61
CA GLY A 259 -10.86 -25.32 -6.53
C GLY A 259 -11.73 -24.07 -6.38
N SER A 260 -11.26 -22.91 -6.86
CA SER A 260 -12.01 -21.64 -6.82
C SER A 260 -12.49 -21.25 -8.21
N THR A 261 -13.76 -20.88 -8.35
CA THR A 261 -14.33 -20.35 -9.61
C THR A 261 -14.27 -18.83 -9.68
N ASN A 262 -13.68 -18.16 -8.70
CA ASN A 262 -13.60 -16.70 -8.64
C ASN A 262 -12.46 -16.19 -9.52
N ALA A 263 -12.65 -15.02 -10.12
CA ALA A 263 -11.62 -14.34 -10.90
C ALA A 263 -10.41 -14.02 -10.00
N ALA A 264 -9.25 -14.57 -10.34
CA ALA A 264 -8.03 -14.46 -9.53
C ALA A 264 -6.93 -13.66 -10.22
N GLY A 265 -6.95 -13.60 -11.55
CA GLY A 265 -5.91 -12.94 -12.34
C GLY A 265 -6.04 -11.43 -12.26
N TRP A 266 -4.91 -10.74 -12.19
CA TRP A 266 -4.85 -9.28 -12.19
C TRP A 266 -3.69 -8.80 -13.08
N ARG A 267 -3.82 -7.56 -13.56
CA ARG A 267 -2.80 -6.89 -14.37
C ARG A 267 -2.70 -5.43 -13.95
N ILE A 268 -1.48 -4.97 -13.73
CA ILE A 268 -1.16 -3.58 -13.42
C ILE A 268 -0.16 -3.08 -14.46
N SER A 269 -0.44 -1.93 -15.06
CA SER A 269 0.45 -1.29 -16.03
C SER A 269 0.69 0.17 -15.66
N PHE A 270 1.92 0.64 -15.81
CA PHE A 270 2.27 2.04 -15.58
C PHE A 270 3.46 2.48 -16.45
N PRO A 271 3.61 3.79 -16.71
CA PRO A 271 4.71 4.29 -17.55
C PRO A 271 6.08 3.96 -16.95
N ALA A 272 6.96 3.38 -17.77
CA ALA A 272 8.33 3.08 -17.36
C ALA A 272 9.13 4.34 -17.00
N SER A 273 8.71 5.50 -17.51
CA SER A 273 9.25 6.83 -17.19
C SER A 273 9.12 7.21 -15.71
N LYS A 274 8.24 6.55 -14.95
CA LYS A 274 8.13 6.73 -13.49
C LYS A 274 9.32 6.17 -12.70
N LEU A 275 10.15 5.34 -13.32
CA LEU A 275 11.29 4.69 -12.70
C LEU A 275 12.58 5.08 -13.42
N ALA A 276 13.67 5.19 -12.67
CA ALA A 276 15.00 5.29 -13.25
C ALA A 276 15.40 3.94 -13.88
N PRO A 277 16.33 3.89 -14.85
CA PRO A 277 16.92 2.61 -15.26
C PRO A 277 17.72 1.97 -14.11
N GLY A 278 17.63 0.66 -13.96
CA GLY A 278 18.36 -0.08 -12.92
C GLY A 278 17.54 -1.16 -12.22
N ASP A 279 18.06 -1.66 -11.10
CA ASP A 279 17.39 -2.67 -10.28
C ASP A 279 16.35 -2.03 -9.37
N HIS A 280 15.16 -2.64 -9.35
CA HIS A 280 14.03 -2.22 -8.53
C HIS A 280 13.41 -3.41 -7.80
N MET A 281 12.81 -3.15 -6.64
CA MET A 281 11.98 -4.13 -5.94
C MET A 281 10.50 -3.80 -6.12
N VAL A 282 9.73 -4.73 -6.69
CA VAL A 282 8.27 -4.67 -6.70
C VAL A 282 7.73 -5.39 -5.48
N SER A 283 6.83 -4.76 -4.75
CA SER A 283 6.06 -5.34 -3.65
C SER A 283 4.57 -5.31 -4.03
N ILE A 284 3.91 -6.47 -4.00
CA ILE A 284 2.49 -6.61 -4.33
C ILE A 284 1.67 -6.69 -3.06
N LEU A 285 0.81 -5.69 -2.86
CA LEU A 285 -0.14 -5.63 -1.76
C LEU A 285 -1.55 -5.90 -2.27
N VAL A 286 -2.29 -6.73 -1.54
CA VAL A 286 -3.66 -7.11 -1.90
C VAL A 286 -4.60 -6.73 -0.76
N HIS A 287 -5.69 -6.04 -1.09
CA HIS A 287 -6.77 -5.76 -0.15
C HIS A 287 -7.83 -6.86 -0.24
N PRO A 288 -8.04 -7.65 0.82
CA PRO A 288 -8.90 -8.82 0.74
C PRO A 288 -10.40 -8.50 0.69
N TRP A 289 -10.87 -7.48 1.43
CA TRP A 289 -12.22 -6.91 1.36
C TRP A 289 -12.16 -5.41 1.64
N GLN A 290 -13.30 -4.74 1.53
CA GLN A 290 -13.40 -3.30 1.71
C GLN A 290 -13.09 -2.91 3.15
N GLY A 291 -12.04 -2.11 3.36
CA GLY A 291 -11.58 -1.69 4.69
C GLY A 291 -10.71 -2.71 5.42
N GLY A 292 -10.37 -3.85 4.80
CA GLY A 292 -9.30 -4.73 5.32
C GLY A 292 -7.92 -4.14 5.06
N GLU A 293 -6.94 -4.47 5.90
CA GLU A 293 -5.57 -3.97 5.73
C GLU A 293 -4.90 -4.63 4.50
N PRO A 294 -4.13 -3.87 3.69
CA PRO A 294 -3.38 -4.44 2.58
C PRO A 294 -2.34 -5.43 3.08
N ARG A 295 -2.28 -6.59 2.42
CA ARG A 295 -1.31 -7.64 2.75
C ARG A 295 -0.29 -7.80 1.67
N LEU A 296 0.98 -7.77 2.06
CA LEU A 296 2.08 -8.12 1.19
C LEU A 296 1.99 -9.60 0.81
N ILE A 297 1.82 -9.88 -0.48
CA ILE A 297 1.78 -11.24 -1.02
C ILE A 297 3.16 -11.70 -1.46
N MET A 298 3.88 -10.83 -2.16
CA MET A 298 5.16 -11.18 -2.75
C MET A 298 5.99 -9.93 -3.02
N GLU A 299 7.30 -10.10 -2.95
CA GLU A 299 8.28 -9.15 -3.46
C GLU A 299 9.13 -9.79 -4.54
N ARG A 300 9.44 -9.04 -5.60
CA ARG A 300 10.27 -9.53 -6.69
C ARG A 300 11.15 -8.41 -7.24
N LYS A 301 12.43 -8.71 -7.40
CA LYS A 301 13.38 -7.82 -8.07
C LYS A 301 13.19 -7.90 -9.58
N PHE A 302 13.31 -6.76 -10.25
CA PHE A 302 13.45 -6.68 -11.70
C PHE A 302 14.42 -5.57 -12.07
N THR A 303 15.00 -5.68 -13.26
CA THR A 303 15.90 -4.67 -13.80
C THR A 303 15.21 -3.95 -14.94
N LEU A 304 15.03 -2.63 -14.81
CA LEU A 304 14.50 -1.78 -15.86
C LEU A 304 15.65 -1.34 -16.78
N ALA A 305 15.67 -1.86 -18.00
CA ALA A 305 16.63 -1.43 -19.02
C ALA A 305 16.43 0.04 -19.39
N PRO A 306 17.51 0.80 -19.62
CA PRO A 306 17.43 2.18 -20.07
C PRO A 306 16.63 2.28 -21.38
N PRO A 307 15.98 3.42 -21.64
CA PRO A 307 15.35 3.63 -22.94
C PRO A 307 16.40 3.52 -24.05
N PRO A 308 16.02 2.99 -25.23
CA PRO A 308 16.96 2.91 -26.35
C PRO A 308 17.44 4.31 -26.70
N THR A 309 18.73 4.43 -27.00
CA THR A 309 19.32 5.71 -27.41
C THR A 309 18.74 6.14 -28.76
N SER A 310 18.94 7.41 -29.14
CA SER A 310 18.49 7.92 -30.45
C SER A 310 19.08 7.11 -31.60
N GLU A 311 20.34 6.68 -31.46
CA GLU A 311 21.05 5.84 -32.43
C GLU A 311 20.43 4.44 -32.52
N GLN A 312 20.16 3.79 -31.39
CA GLN A 312 19.51 2.48 -31.36
C GLN A 312 18.10 2.54 -31.95
N ARG A 313 17.33 3.60 -31.66
CA ARG A 313 16.02 3.82 -32.28
C ARG A 313 16.13 4.05 -33.77
N ALA A 314 17.12 4.82 -34.22
CA ALA A 314 17.36 5.02 -35.65
C ALA A 314 17.69 3.70 -36.35
N VAL A 315 18.61 2.89 -35.79
CA VAL A 315 18.96 1.57 -36.33
C VAL A 315 17.75 0.64 -36.39
N GLN A 316 16.94 0.60 -35.33
CA GLN A 316 15.71 -0.20 -35.30
C GLN A 316 14.72 0.27 -36.38
N ALA A 317 14.47 1.57 -36.50
CA ALA A 317 13.59 2.14 -37.51
C ALA A 317 14.08 1.84 -38.94
N LEU A 318 15.40 1.85 -39.16
CA LEU A 318 16.00 1.48 -40.44
C LEU A 318 15.81 -0.01 -40.74
N ALA A 319 15.97 -0.88 -39.74
CA ALA A 319 15.76 -2.31 -39.88
C ALA A 319 14.30 -2.64 -40.22
N GLU A 320 13.35 -2.05 -39.50
CA GLU A 320 11.90 -2.27 -39.69
C GLU A 320 11.41 -1.80 -41.06
N ARG A 321 12.03 -0.76 -41.62
CA ARG A 321 11.65 -0.19 -42.93
C ARG A 321 12.38 -0.83 -44.11
N GLN A 322 13.44 -1.62 -43.88
CA GLN A 322 14.17 -2.28 -44.96
C GLN A 322 13.35 -3.46 -45.47
N GLN A 323 13.02 -3.44 -46.76
CA GLN A 323 12.32 -4.54 -47.41
C GLN A 323 13.21 -5.78 -47.51
N ALA A 324 12.60 -6.96 -47.60
CA ALA A 324 13.33 -8.23 -47.67
C ALA A 324 14.43 -8.28 -48.76
N PRO A 325 14.24 -7.70 -49.97
CA PRO A 325 15.30 -7.64 -50.99
C PRO A 325 16.45 -6.67 -50.68
N GLY A 326 16.37 -5.88 -49.61
CA GLY A 326 17.46 -5.01 -49.14
C GLY A 326 17.31 -3.52 -49.41
N TYR A 327 16.15 -3.07 -49.92
CA TYR A 327 15.92 -1.64 -50.22
C TYR A 327 14.95 -0.98 -49.23
N TRP A 328 14.98 0.35 -49.19
CA TRP A 328 13.99 1.20 -48.53
C TRP A 328 13.10 1.89 -49.54
N LEU A 329 11.84 2.12 -49.14
CA LEU A 329 10.87 2.89 -49.91
C LEU A 329 10.92 4.36 -49.48
N THR A 330 10.65 5.25 -50.44
CA THR A 330 10.52 6.68 -50.16
C THR A 330 9.05 7.01 -49.93
N ASP A 331 8.75 7.67 -48.81
CA ASP A 331 7.45 8.27 -48.58
C ASP A 331 7.39 9.63 -49.29
N PHE A 332 6.38 9.83 -50.13
CA PHE A 332 6.15 11.08 -50.84
C PHE A 332 4.68 11.49 -50.77
N THR A 333 4.38 12.77 -51.06
CA THR A 333 3.02 13.30 -51.11
C THR A 333 2.79 13.99 -52.44
N SER A 334 1.55 14.00 -52.93
CA SER A 334 1.20 14.65 -54.20
C SER A 334 0.93 16.16 -54.06
N GLY A 335 0.80 16.65 -52.82
CA GLY A 335 0.60 18.05 -52.50
C GLY A 335 1.87 18.73 -51.97
N THR A 336 1.75 20.00 -51.57
CA THR A 336 2.85 20.75 -50.95
C THR A 336 2.95 20.55 -49.44
N ALA A 337 2.00 19.82 -48.84
CA ALA A 337 2.00 19.44 -47.43
C ALA A 337 2.28 17.94 -47.29
N PHE A 338 3.05 17.56 -46.28
CA PHE A 338 3.38 16.16 -46.00
C PHE A 338 2.21 15.42 -45.33
N GLU A 339 1.12 15.24 -46.08
CA GLU A 339 -0.10 14.53 -45.68
C GLU A 339 -0.49 13.49 -46.75
N GLN A 340 -1.20 12.43 -46.36
CA GLN A 340 -1.62 11.34 -47.26
C GLN A 340 -0.45 10.71 -48.06
N THR A 341 0.58 10.28 -47.33
CA THR A 341 1.80 9.73 -47.94
C THR A 341 1.52 8.49 -48.79
N ARG A 342 2.29 8.38 -49.87
CA ARG A 342 2.40 7.21 -50.74
C ARG A 342 3.84 6.74 -50.73
N GLN A 343 4.05 5.47 -51.05
CA GLN A 343 5.39 4.89 -51.13
C GLN A 343 5.79 4.66 -52.57
N GLU A 344 7.03 4.97 -52.88
CA GLU A 344 7.65 4.62 -54.15
C GLU A 344 8.98 3.92 -53.95
N LEU A 345 9.35 3.09 -54.92
CA LEU A 345 10.68 2.55 -55.04
C LEU A 345 11.52 3.47 -55.91
N ASN A 346 12.67 3.91 -55.38
CA ASN A 346 13.69 4.60 -56.16
C ASN A 346 15.10 4.16 -55.75
N THR A 347 16.07 4.34 -56.65
CA THR A 347 17.48 4.03 -56.44
C THR A 347 18.20 5.13 -55.65
N TYR A 348 17.68 6.35 -55.67
CA TYR A 348 18.31 7.52 -55.05
C TYR A 348 18.36 7.41 -53.52
N LEU A 349 17.22 7.17 -52.85
CA LEU A 349 17.19 7.04 -51.39
C LEU A 349 18.14 5.93 -50.92
N ASN A 350 18.11 4.79 -51.62
CA ASN A 350 18.96 3.64 -51.29
C ASN A 350 20.45 3.96 -51.42
N ALA A 351 20.86 4.74 -52.43
CA ALA A 351 22.24 5.21 -52.57
C ALA A 351 22.62 6.16 -51.41
N VAL A 352 21.77 7.13 -51.07
CA VAL A 352 21.98 8.03 -49.94
C VAL A 352 22.09 7.26 -48.62
N MET A 353 21.23 6.26 -48.41
CA MET A 353 21.27 5.39 -47.23
C MET A 353 22.60 4.64 -47.13
N VAL A 354 23.14 4.13 -48.25
CA VAL A 354 24.46 3.50 -48.27
C VAL A 354 25.54 4.52 -47.90
N ASP A 355 25.52 5.74 -48.43
CA ASP A 355 26.52 6.76 -48.14
C ASP A 355 26.51 7.21 -46.68
N VAL A 356 25.32 7.41 -46.11
CA VAL A 356 25.13 7.82 -44.71
C VAL A 356 25.53 6.70 -43.75
N LEU A 357 25.16 5.44 -44.04
CA LEU A 357 25.44 4.30 -43.16
C LEU A 357 26.87 3.78 -43.28
N SER A 358 27.51 3.88 -44.45
CA SER A 358 28.85 3.34 -44.69
C SER A 358 29.90 3.75 -43.65
N PRO A 359 30.04 5.03 -43.23
CA PRO A 359 31.06 5.42 -42.25
C PRO A 359 30.80 4.86 -40.85
N VAL A 360 29.55 4.52 -40.50
CA VAL A 360 29.15 4.12 -39.14
C VAL A 360 28.71 2.66 -39.03
N ALA A 361 28.67 1.90 -40.13
CA ALA A 361 28.00 0.60 -40.17
C ALA A 361 28.55 -0.43 -39.18
N ASN A 362 29.87 -0.45 -38.96
CA ASN A 362 30.48 -1.35 -37.99
C ASN A 362 30.18 -0.95 -36.54
N GLU A 363 30.25 0.36 -36.24
CA GLU A 363 29.97 0.91 -34.90
C GLU A 363 28.49 0.77 -34.54
N ALA A 364 27.60 1.03 -35.49
CA ALA A 364 26.16 0.90 -35.33
C ALA A 364 25.67 -0.56 -35.42
N GLY A 365 26.54 -1.54 -35.71
CA GLY A 365 26.20 -2.96 -35.77
C GLY A 365 25.29 -3.34 -36.95
N VAL A 366 25.38 -2.63 -38.07
CA VAL A 366 24.52 -2.83 -39.27
C VAL A 366 25.26 -3.22 -40.56
N PRO A 367 26.39 -3.97 -40.55
CA PRO A 367 27.11 -4.32 -41.79
C PRO A 367 26.26 -5.17 -42.74
N ASP A 368 25.44 -6.08 -42.23
CA ASP A 368 24.57 -6.93 -43.05
C ASP A 368 23.45 -6.14 -43.72
N MET A 369 22.86 -5.18 -43.00
CA MET A 369 21.84 -4.27 -43.54
C MET A 369 22.41 -3.44 -44.69
N LEU A 370 23.63 -2.92 -44.51
CA LEU A 370 24.36 -2.18 -45.53
C LEU A 370 24.72 -3.07 -46.73
N MET A 371 25.18 -4.29 -46.51
CA MET A 371 25.51 -5.23 -47.58
C MET A 371 24.28 -5.59 -48.43
N ARG A 372 23.11 -5.79 -47.82
CA ARG A 372 21.87 -6.02 -48.57
C ARG A 372 21.52 -4.85 -49.48
N ALA A 373 21.63 -3.62 -48.97
CA ALA A 373 21.39 -2.42 -49.77
C ALA A 373 22.39 -2.26 -50.91
N ARG A 374 23.68 -2.53 -50.67
CA ARG A 374 24.72 -2.53 -51.71
C ARG A 374 24.45 -3.57 -52.80
N ARG A 375 24.04 -4.78 -52.42
CA ARG A 375 23.66 -5.83 -53.38
C ARG A 375 22.47 -5.38 -54.22
N TYR A 376 21.41 -4.89 -53.58
CA TYR A 376 20.25 -4.36 -54.27
C TYR A 376 20.62 -3.29 -55.31
N LEU A 377 21.41 -2.28 -54.94
CA LEU A 377 21.84 -1.23 -55.87
C LEU A 377 22.74 -1.76 -56.99
N THR A 378 23.62 -2.72 -56.69
CA THR A 378 24.46 -3.37 -57.71
C THR A 378 23.61 -4.04 -58.77
N ASP A 379 22.52 -4.71 -58.36
CA ASP A 379 21.59 -5.37 -59.27
C ASP A 379 20.81 -4.38 -60.16
N GLN A 380 20.73 -3.11 -59.75
CA GLN A 380 20.09 -2.03 -60.53
C GLN A 380 21.00 -1.41 -61.62
N ILE A 381 22.30 -1.75 -61.66
CA ILE A 381 23.23 -1.24 -62.67
C ILE A 381 23.05 -2.06 -63.96
N GLU A 382 22.62 -1.40 -65.04
CA GLU A 382 22.51 -2.03 -66.35
C GLU A 382 23.91 -2.35 -66.94
N PRO A 383 24.05 -3.27 -67.91
CA PRO A 383 25.35 -3.61 -68.51
C PRO A 383 26.14 -2.42 -69.07
N GLY A 384 25.45 -1.35 -69.48
CA GLY A 384 26.06 -0.10 -69.96
C GLY A 384 26.41 0.91 -68.86
N GLY A 385 26.25 0.57 -67.58
CA GLY A 385 26.49 1.46 -66.44
C GLY A 385 25.34 2.43 -66.11
N LEU A 386 24.21 2.35 -66.82
CA LEU A 386 23.03 3.17 -66.55
C LEU A 386 22.36 2.71 -65.26
N VAL A 387 22.06 3.67 -64.37
CA VAL A 387 21.21 3.47 -63.18
C VAL A 387 19.97 4.33 -63.34
N ARG A 388 18.79 3.69 -63.36
CA ARG A 388 17.51 4.39 -63.48
C ARG A 388 16.96 4.79 -62.12
N TYR A 389 16.24 5.91 -62.08
CA TYR A 389 15.63 6.41 -60.85
C TYR A 389 14.66 5.40 -60.23
N HIS A 390 13.76 4.79 -61.00
CA HIS A 390 12.79 3.79 -60.51
C HIS A 390 13.32 2.35 -60.51
N GLY A 391 14.62 2.14 -60.71
CA GLY A 391 15.19 0.80 -60.87
C GLY A 391 15.02 0.23 -62.27
N ARG A 392 15.49 -1.01 -62.46
CA ARG A 392 15.48 -1.68 -63.76
C ARG A 392 14.07 -2.10 -64.18
N PRO A 393 13.75 -2.05 -65.50
CA PRO A 393 12.42 -2.44 -65.99
C PRO A 393 12.07 -3.92 -65.79
N ASP A 394 13.08 -4.78 -65.68
CA ASP A 394 12.98 -6.23 -65.49
C ASP A 394 13.10 -6.68 -64.03
N ALA A 395 13.27 -5.73 -63.10
CA ALA A 395 13.20 -5.97 -61.66
C ALA A 395 11.77 -5.72 -61.15
N PRO A 396 11.36 -6.35 -60.02
CA PRO A 396 10.09 -6.02 -59.38
C PRO A 396 10.13 -4.56 -58.90
N THR A 397 9.61 -3.66 -59.74
CA THR A 397 9.38 -2.27 -59.41
C THR A 397 8.01 -2.15 -58.78
N ILE A 398 7.89 -1.39 -57.69
CA ILE A 398 6.56 -1.01 -57.19
C ILE A 398 5.98 -0.05 -58.23
N GLY A 399 5.10 -0.57 -59.08
CA GLY A 399 4.62 0.15 -60.26
C GLY A 399 3.80 -0.66 -61.27
N THR A 400 3.03 -1.65 -60.81
CA THR A 400 1.68 -1.94 -61.34
C THR A 400 0.73 -2.14 -60.18
#